data_AF-A0A7T0BXQ6-F1
#
_entry.id   AF-A0A7T0BXQ6-F1
#
_cell.length_a   1.000
_cell.length_b   1.000
_cell.length_c   1.000
_cell.angle_alpha   90.00
_cell.angle_beta   90.00
_cell.angle_gamma   90.00
#
_symmetry.space_group_name_H-M   'P 1'
#
loop_
_entity.id
_entity.type
_entity.pdbx_description
1 polymer ?
#
loop_
_entity_poly.entity_id
_entity_poly.type
_entity_poly.pdbx_seq_one_letter_code
_entity_poly.pdbx_strand_id
1 'polypeptide(L)'
;MKNTLTIICLSLVLFPACVENYGYETFADPDNKGEILFAKHWKTCRTYTSQLMKPSEGSEGAGELRDRKQRLFLRCMEKEGWRLNP
;
A
#
# COMPACT_ATOMS: atom_id res chain seq x y z
N MET A 1 31.24 31.32 5.13
CA MET A 1 30.81 30.04 4.51
C MET A 1 30.23 29.09 5.58
N LYS A 2 29.13 29.46 6.25
CA LYS A 2 28.48 28.62 7.28
C LYS A 2 26.98 28.34 6.99
N ASN A 3 26.37 29.10 6.08
CA ASN A 3 24.91 29.06 5.86
C ASN A 3 24.49 28.17 4.68
N THR A 4 25.42 27.78 3.81
CA THR A 4 25.13 26.94 2.64
C THR A 4 24.99 25.46 2.98
N LEU A 5 25.71 24.99 4.01
CA LEU A 5 25.67 23.61 4.48
C LEU A 5 24.33 23.24 5.15
N THR A 6 23.67 24.21 5.80
CA THR A 6 22.40 24.01 6.48
C THR A 6 21.22 23.83 5.52
N ILE A 7 21.32 24.38 4.31
CA ILE A 7 20.25 24.34 3.30
C ILE A 7 20.19 22.95 2.62
N ILE A 8 21.33 22.28 2.46
CA ILE A 8 21.42 20.98 1.76
C ILE A 8 20.82 19.83 2.60
N CYS A 9 20.88 19.91 3.93
CA CYS A 9 20.28 18.90 4.80
C CYS A 9 18.74 18.94 4.81
N LEU A 10 18.11 20.10 4.58
CA LEU A 10 16.64 20.22 4.61
C LEU A 10 15.97 19.61 3.37
N SER A 11 16.67 19.53 2.25
CA SER A 11 16.14 19.00 0.99
C SER A 11 16.03 17.46 0.91
N LEU A 12 16.65 16.72 1.82
CA LEU A 12 16.66 15.24 1.80
C LEU A 12 15.48 14.59 2.55
N VAL A 13 14.61 15.37 3.19
CA VAL A 13 13.53 14.86 4.05
C VAL A 13 12.22 14.60 3.28
N LEU A 14 12.15 14.95 2.00
CA LEU A 14 10.91 14.90 1.21
C LEU A 14 10.84 13.72 0.23
N PHE A 15 11.56 12.62 0.47
CA PHE A 15 11.27 11.40 -0.28
C PHE A 15 9.94 10.83 0.24
N PRO A 16 8.85 10.84 -0.53
CA PRO A 16 7.66 10.10 -0.15
C PRO A 16 8.09 8.65 0.01
N ALA A 17 7.83 8.06 1.19
CA ALA A 17 8.01 6.64 1.35
C ALA A 17 7.20 5.96 0.23
N CYS A 18 7.87 5.20 -0.65
CA CYS A 18 7.22 4.39 -1.68
C CYS A 18 6.36 3.33 -0.99
N VAL A 19 5.13 3.71 -0.65
CA VAL A 19 4.05 2.81 -0.32
C VAL A 19 3.29 2.62 -1.62
N GLU A 20 3.21 1.37 -2.10
CA GLU A 20 2.31 1.04 -3.20
C GLU A 20 0.87 1.33 -2.76
N ASN A 21 0.35 2.46 -3.24
CA ASN A 21 -1.02 2.88 -3.04
C ASN A 21 -1.85 2.32 -4.19
N TYR A 22 -2.50 1.18 -3.92
CA TYR A 22 -3.54 0.69 -4.81
C TYR A 22 -4.82 1.51 -4.61
N GLY A 23 -5.10 2.42 -5.54
CA GLY A 23 -6.35 3.19 -5.64
C GLY A 23 -7.39 2.49 -6.53
N TYR A 24 -8.57 3.07 -6.65
CA TYR A 24 -9.65 2.51 -7.48
C TYR A 24 -9.20 2.33 -8.94
N GLU A 25 -8.45 3.31 -9.46
CA GLU A 25 -7.85 3.34 -10.79
C GLU A 25 -6.87 2.19 -11.09
N THR A 26 -6.31 1.57 -10.03
CA THR A 26 -5.39 0.43 -10.20
C THR A 26 -6.10 -0.89 -10.45
N PHE A 27 -7.42 -0.96 -10.27
CA PHE A 27 -8.20 -2.17 -10.45
C PHE A 27 -9.21 -2.04 -11.61
N ALA A 28 -9.46 -3.16 -12.27
CA ALA A 28 -10.55 -3.30 -13.22
C ALA A 28 -11.89 -3.28 -12.48
N ASP A 29 -12.85 -2.54 -13.02
CA ASP A 29 -14.25 -2.58 -12.59
C ASP A 29 -15.15 -3.14 -13.72
N PRO A 30 -15.05 -4.45 -14.02
CA PRO A 30 -15.77 -5.05 -15.14
C PRO A 30 -17.29 -5.02 -14.97
N ASP A 31 -17.77 -4.96 -13.73
CA ASP A 31 -19.20 -4.99 -13.40
C ASP A 31 -19.76 -3.59 -13.10
N ASN A 32 -18.97 -2.53 -13.29
CA ASN A 32 -19.30 -1.14 -12.95
C ASN A 32 -19.86 -0.98 -11.52
N LYS A 33 -19.24 -1.69 -10.57
CA LYS A 33 -19.55 -1.69 -9.13
C LYS A 33 -19.32 -0.32 -8.49
N GLY A 34 -18.41 0.47 -9.06
CA GLY A 34 -18.10 1.82 -8.65
C GLY A 34 -17.18 1.94 -7.43
N GLU A 35 -16.69 3.16 -7.24
CA GLU A 35 -15.69 3.52 -6.24
C GLU A 35 -16.15 3.30 -4.79
N ILE A 36 -17.45 3.45 -4.51
CA ILE A 36 -18.00 3.26 -3.15
C ILE A 36 -17.83 1.80 -2.71
N LEU A 37 -18.18 0.86 -3.60
CA LEU A 37 -18.08 -0.57 -3.30
C LEU A 37 -16.60 -1.00 -3.26
N PHE A 38 -15.77 -0.43 -4.13
CA PHE A 38 -14.32 -0.58 -4.06
C PHE A 38 -13.76 -0.17 -2.70
N ALA A 39 -14.07 1.05 -2.23
CA ALA A 39 -13.55 1.57 -0.97
C ALA A 39 -13.92 0.68 0.23
N LYS A 40 -15.13 0.11 0.22
CA LYS A 40 -15.59 -0.86 1.23
C LYS A 40 -14.75 -2.15 1.21
N HIS A 41 -14.54 -2.74 0.03
CA HIS A 41 -13.73 -3.96 -0.10
C HIS A 41 -12.26 -3.70 0.23
N TRP A 42 -11.71 -2.59 -0.24
CA TRP A 42 -10.35 -2.14 0.05
C TRP A 42 -10.12 -2.05 1.56
N LYS A 43 -11.01 -1.36 2.29
CA LYS A 43 -10.91 -1.22 3.75
C LYS A 43 -10.99 -2.57 4.46
N THR A 44 -11.91 -3.42 4.02
CA THR A 44 -12.07 -4.78 4.56
C THR A 44 -10.80 -5.60 4.38
N CYS A 45 -10.26 -5.67 3.16
CA CYS A 45 -9.05 -6.42 2.84
C CYS A 45 -7.80 -5.87 3.53
N ARG A 46 -7.66 -4.54 3.63
CA ARG A 46 -6.55 -3.89 4.34
C ARG A 46 -6.59 -4.18 5.84
N THR A 47 -7.78 -4.20 6.43
CA THR A 47 -7.98 -4.52 7.85
C THR A 47 -7.66 -5.98 8.12
N TYR A 48 -8.22 -6.90 7.33
CA TYR A 48 -7.97 -8.33 7.42
C TYR A 48 -6.47 -8.67 7.36
N THR A 49 -5.77 -8.15 6.35
CA THR A 49 -4.33 -8.40 6.19
C THR A 49 -3.46 -7.78 7.27
N SER A 50 -3.89 -6.66 7.86
CA SER A 50 -3.18 -6.03 8.97
C SER A 50 -3.37 -6.77 10.29
N GLN A 51 -4.51 -7.43 10.50
CA GLN A 51 -4.74 -8.27 11.68
C GLN A 51 -3.99 -9.60 11.61
N LEU A 52 -3.80 -10.14 10.40
CA LEU A 52 -3.11 -11.42 10.17
C LEU A 52 -1.61 -11.38 10.42
N MET A 53 -0.98 -10.22 10.31
CA MET A 53 0.48 -10.08 10.40
C MET A 53 0.83 -9.17 11.58
N LYS A 54 1.48 -9.74 12.60
CA LYS A 54 2.01 -8.96 13.71
C LYS A 54 2.99 -7.91 13.18
N PRO A 55 3.04 -6.71 13.78
CA PRO A 55 4.08 -5.73 13.48
C PRO A 55 5.46 -6.37 13.66
N SER A 56 6.37 -6.15 12.70
CA SER A 56 7.77 -6.51 12.86
C SER A 56 8.41 -5.54 13.86
N GLU A 57 9.11 -6.06 14.87
CA GLU A 57 9.90 -5.24 15.80
C GLU A 57 11.33 -4.98 15.29
N GLY A 58 11.69 -5.50 14.11
CA GLY A 58 13.01 -5.35 13.48
C GLY A 58 12.97 -5.13 11.96
N SER A 59 14.12 -4.76 11.38
CA SER A 59 14.27 -4.54 9.93
C SER A 59 14.49 -5.83 9.14
N GLU A 60 15.02 -6.87 9.77
CA GLU A 60 15.24 -8.17 9.15
C GLU A 60 13.88 -8.81 8.79
N GLY A 61 13.73 -9.23 7.54
CA GLY A 61 12.46 -9.78 7.03
C GLY A 61 11.31 -8.78 6.83
N ALA A 62 11.51 -7.49 7.11
CA ALA A 62 10.45 -6.47 6.93
C ALA A 62 9.97 -6.37 5.46
N GLY A 63 10.88 -6.55 4.50
CA GLY A 63 10.55 -6.61 3.08
C GLY A 63 9.67 -7.82 2.74
N GLU A 64 10.07 -9.01 3.16
CA GLU A 64 9.30 -10.25 2.93
C GLU A 64 7.92 -10.21 3.59
N LEU A 65 7.83 -9.62 4.79
CA LEU A 65 6.57 -9.40 5.49
C LEU A 65 5.69 -8.41 4.72
N ARG A 66 6.25 -7.32 4.19
CA ARG A 66 5.53 -6.37 3.35
C ARG A 66 4.99 -7.04 2.09
N ASP A 67 5.83 -7.78 1.38
CA ASP A 67 5.45 -8.46 0.14
C ASP A 67 4.38 -9.53 0.40
N ARG A 68 4.50 -10.28 1.51
CA ARG A 68 3.49 -11.25 1.92
C ARG A 68 2.15 -10.56 2.25
N LYS A 69 2.19 -9.45 3.00
CA LYS A 69 0.99 -8.67 3.32
C LYS A 69 0.30 -8.18 2.06
N GLN A 70 1.08 -7.75 1.07
CA GLN A 70 0.59 -7.28 -0.20
C GLN A 70 -0.03 -8.38 -1.06
N ARG A 71 0.62 -9.54 -1.18
CA ARG A 71 0.05 -10.71 -1.86
C ARG A 71 -1.28 -11.14 -1.25
N LEU A 72 -1.40 -11.11 0.08
CA LEU A 72 -2.64 -11.42 0.78
C LEU A 72 -3.73 -10.37 0.51
N PHE A 73 -3.36 -9.10 0.43
CA PHE A 73 -4.29 -8.00 0.14
C PHE A 73 -4.85 -8.14 -1.27
N LEU A 74 -3.99 -8.34 -2.28
CA LEU A 74 -4.40 -8.51 -3.67
C LEU A 74 -5.30 -9.73 -3.85
N ARG A 75 -4.99 -10.85 -3.20
CA ARG A 75 -5.84 -12.05 -3.22
C ARG A 75 -7.21 -11.78 -2.60
N CYS A 76 -7.28 -10.98 -1.54
CA CYS A 76 -8.56 -10.60 -0.93
C CYS A 76 -9.38 -9.74 -1.90
N MET A 77 -8.77 -8.73 -2.52
CA MET A 77 -9.42 -7.88 -3.52
C MET A 77 -9.92 -8.69 -4.71
N GLU A 78 -9.13 -9.65 -5.20
CA GLU A 78 -9.52 -10.54 -6.29
C GLU A 78 -10.75 -11.39 -5.95
N LYS A 79 -10.86 -11.89 -4.72
CA LYS A 79 -12.05 -12.61 -4.25
C LYS A 79 -13.31 -11.74 -4.22
N GLU A 80 -13.15 -10.45 -3.96
CA GLU A 80 -14.23 -9.44 -4.04
C GLU A 80 -14.50 -9.00 -5.50
N GLY A 81 -13.79 -9.57 -6.47
CA GLY A 81 -13.97 -9.33 -7.89
C GLY A 81 -13.14 -8.17 -8.45
N TRP A 82 -12.11 -7.71 -7.75
CA TRP A 82 -11.21 -6.65 -8.20
C TRP A 82 -9.87 -7.23 -8.63
N ARG A 83 -9.54 -7.11 -9.91
CA ARG A 83 -8.23 -7.51 -10.46
C ARG A 83 -7.44 -6.29 -10.85
N LEU A 84 -6.12 -6.35 -10.75
CA LEU A 84 -5.27 -5.26 -11.21
C LEU A 84 -5.50 -5.03 -12.71
N ASN A 85 -5.54 -3.77 -13.12
CA ASN A 85 -5.50 -3.42 -14.53
C ASN A 85 -4.12 -3.83 -15.09
N PRO A 86 -4.08 -4.60 -16.19
CA PRO A 86 -2.83 -4.96 -16.85
C PRO A 86 -2.14 -3.77 -17.51
#